data_AF-A0A1C6BI12-F1
#
_entry.id   AF-A0A1C6BI12-F1
#
_cell.length_a   1.000
_cell.length_b   1.000
_cell.length_c   1.000
_cell.angle_alpha   90.00
_cell.angle_beta   90.00
_cell.angle_gamma   90.00
#
_symmetry.space_group_name_H-M   'P 1'
#
loop_
_entity.id
_entity.type
_entity.pdbx_description
1 polymer ?
#
loop_
_entity_poly.entity_id
_entity_poly.type
_entity_poly.pdbx_seq_one_letter_code
_entity_poly.pdbx_strand_id
1 'polypeptide(L)'
;MENIFYNIVGFIKDIFINFQDYILGFGDMSVALIVGLLAYKVSLNNNKYKVARERLEKAYYPLFRELEPNLYKDINLEDWNRFRIKFNSIDSKHELLIEPHLRDMVNITDKVINGKHLKKDRIKHFNIVCRIIEKDYDLLCSLSHMPKRNLYYIIDNKQFRSIPHAIFTILKVFGMPLLFFFFAATLVFKIT
;
A
#
# COMPACT_ATOMS: atom_id res chain seq x y z
N MET A 1 -1.46 -70.23 -23.45
CA MET A 1 -1.86 -68.81 -23.66
C MET A 1 -2.02 -68.04 -22.35
N GLU A 2 -2.47 -68.66 -21.25
CA GLU A 2 -2.66 -67.96 -19.96
C GLU A 2 -1.38 -67.38 -19.35
N ASN A 3 -0.24 -68.06 -19.47
CA ASN A 3 1.03 -67.62 -18.86
C ASN A 3 1.60 -66.33 -19.50
N ILE A 4 1.31 -66.10 -20.79
CA ILE A 4 1.73 -64.88 -21.50
C ILE A 4 0.84 -63.70 -21.08
N PHE A 5 -0.45 -63.94 -20.89
CA PHE A 5 -1.40 -62.90 -20.45
C PHE A 5 -1.09 -62.42 -19.02
N TYR A 6 -0.79 -63.33 -18.09
CA TYR A 6 -0.40 -62.97 -16.72
C TYR A 6 0.89 -62.15 -16.67
N ASN A 7 1.90 -62.50 -17.47
CA ASN A 7 3.16 -61.75 -17.53
C ASN A 7 2.97 -60.35 -18.13
N ILE A 8 2.11 -60.20 -19.15
CA ILE A 8 1.79 -58.89 -19.73
C ILE A 8 1.02 -58.01 -18.75
N VAL A 9 0.03 -58.57 -18.04
CA VAL A 9 -0.73 -57.82 -17.03
C VAL A 9 0.14 -57.41 -15.84
N GLY A 10 1.06 -58.28 -15.40
CA GLY A 10 2.06 -57.95 -14.38
C GLY A 10 2.98 -56.80 -14.81
N PHE A 11 3.53 -56.89 -16.03
CA PHE A 11 4.40 -55.85 -16.59
C PHE A 11 3.71 -54.48 -16.73
N ILE A 12 2.43 -54.45 -17.14
CA ILE A 12 1.65 -53.21 -17.25
C ILE A 12 1.40 -52.61 -15.85
N LYS A 13 1.11 -53.44 -14.84
CA LYS A 13 0.93 -52.96 -13.45
C LYS A 13 2.22 -52.35 -12.89
N ASP A 14 3.37 -52.98 -13.11
CA ASP A 14 4.65 -52.47 -12.62
C ASP A 14 5.03 -51.15 -13.31
N ILE A 15 4.75 -50.98 -14.61
CA ILE A 15 4.94 -49.70 -15.30
C ILE A 15 4.03 -48.62 -14.70
N PHE A 16 2.77 -48.94 -14.43
CA PHE A 16 1.82 -47.97 -13.89
C PHE A 16 2.19 -47.52 -12.48
N ILE A 17 2.62 -48.44 -11.61
CA ILE A 17 3.07 -48.14 -10.24
C ILE A 17 4.33 -47.27 -10.28
N ASN A 18 5.34 -47.65 -11.07
CA ASN A 18 6.58 -46.86 -11.19
C ASN A 18 6.32 -45.45 -11.78
N PHE A 19 5.37 -45.33 -12.71
CA PHE A 19 4.98 -44.04 -13.27
C PHE A 19 4.24 -43.17 -12.25
N GLN A 20 3.39 -43.76 -11.42
CA GLN A 20 2.69 -43.07 -10.34
C GLN A 20 3.66 -42.56 -9.27
N ASP A 21 4.63 -43.37 -8.86
CA ASP A 21 5.67 -42.97 -7.90
C ASP A 21 6.59 -41.86 -8.46
N TYR A 22 6.89 -41.91 -9.77
CA TYR A 22 7.65 -40.85 -10.44
C TYR A 22 6.88 -39.52 -10.49
N ILE A 23 5.56 -39.56 -10.76
CA ILE A 23 4.70 -38.37 -10.74
C ILE A 23 4.60 -37.79 -9.32
N LEU A 24 4.45 -38.63 -8.30
CA LEU A 24 4.37 -38.18 -6.90
C LEU A 24 5.69 -37.56 -6.45
N GLY A 25 6.83 -38.21 -6.73
CA GLY A 25 8.15 -37.66 -6.39
C GLY A 25 8.49 -36.36 -7.12
N PHE A 26 8.08 -36.21 -8.39
CA PHE A 26 8.23 -34.96 -9.13
C PHE A 26 7.30 -33.86 -8.59
N GLY A 27 6.08 -34.24 -8.17
CA GLY A 27 5.15 -33.39 -7.42
C GLY A 27 5.80 -32.83 -6.15
N ASP A 28 6.39 -33.69 -5.33
CA ASP A 28 7.05 -33.30 -4.08
C ASP A 28 8.26 -32.39 -4.31
N MET A 29 9.08 -32.68 -5.33
CA MET A 29 10.23 -31.84 -5.69
C MET A 29 9.80 -30.47 -6.20
N SER A 30 8.74 -30.40 -7.01
CA SER A 30 8.19 -29.14 -7.51
C SER A 30 7.56 -28.29 -6.40
N VAL A 31 6.83 -28.91 -5.47
CA VAL A 31 6.28 -28.23 -4.28
C VAL A 31 7.39 -27.70 -3.39
N ALA A 32 8.43 -28.50 -3.11
CA ALA A 32 9.57 -28.06 -2.32
C ALA A 32 10.30 -26.87 -2.97
N LEU A 33 10.44 -26.87 -4.30
CA LEU A 33 11.06 -25.79 -5.05
C LEU A 33 10.20 -24.50 -4.99
N ILE A 34 8.88 -24.60 -5.16
CA ILE A 34 7.97 -23.47 -5.02
C ILE A 34 8.03 -22.89 -3.60
N VAL A 35 7.97 -23.74 -2.57
CA VAL A 35 8.08 -23.32 -1.17
C VAL A 35 9.42 -22.66 -0.90
N GLY A 36 10.52 -23.22 -1.42
CA GLY A 36 11.87 -22.64 -1.29
C GLY A 36 11.98 -21.26 -1.95
N LEU A 37 11.43 -21.08 -3.14
CA LEU A 37 11.40 -19.78 -3.84
C LEU A 37 10.56 -18.75 -3.09
N LEU A 38 9.39 -19.16 -2.56
CA LEU A 38 8.54 -18.28 -1.75
C LEU A 38 9.22 -17.88 -0.44
N ALA A 39 9.83 -18.84 0.27
CA ALA A 39 10.57 -18.60 1.50
C ALA A 39 11.76 -17.66 1.28
N TYR A 40 12.51 -17.85 0.18
CA TYR A 40 13.59 -16.95 -0.21
C TYR A 40 13.09 -15.53 -0.48
N LYS A 41 12.00 -15.39 -1.25
CA LYS A 41 11.38 -14.09 -1.55
C LYS A 41 10.87 -13.38 -0.29
N VAL A 42 10.28 -14.13 0.65
CA VAL A 42 9.84 -13.60 1.95
C VAL A 42 11.05 -13.15 2.77
N SER A 43 12.11 -13.96 2.84
CA SER A 43 13.33 -13.65 3.59
C SER A 43 14.00 -12.36 3.09
N LEU A 44 14.15 -12.21 1.77
CA LEU A 44 14.70 -10.99 1.16
C LEU A 44 13.90 -9.73 1.50
N ASN A 45 12.59 -9.85 1.64
CA ASN A 45 11.71 -8.72 1.92
C ASN A 45 11.43 -8.52 3.42
N ASN A 46 11.78 -9.48 4.29
CA ASN A 46 11.48 -9.41 5.72
C ASN A 46 12.10 -8.17 6.38
N ASN A 47 13.36 -7.87 6.04
CA ASN A 47 14.03 -6.66 6.51
C ASN A 47 13.33 -5.39 6.03
N LYS A 48 12.83 -5.38 4.78
CA LYS A 48 12.10 -4.23 4.23
C LYS A 48 10.77 -4.01 4.95
N TYR A 49 10.03 -5.08 5.26
CA TYR A 49 8.78 -5.00 6.02
C TYR A 49 9.01 -4.52 7.44
N LYS A 50 10.05 -5.04 8.10
CA LYS A 50 10.42 -4.62 9.46
C LYS A 50 10.79 -3.12 9.51
N VAL A 51 11.62 -2.67 8.58
CA VAL A 51 12.02 -1.25 8.49
C VAL A 51 10.81 -0.37 8.12
N ALA A 52 9.96 -0.80 7.18
CA ALA A 52 8.76 -0.05 6.82
C ALA A 52 7.81 0.10 8.00
N ARG A 53 7.63 -0.98 8.79
CA ARG A 53 6.79 -0.97 9.99
C ARG A 53 7.37 -0.05 11.06
N GLU A 54 8.67 -0.09 11.27
CA GLU A 54 9.34 0.79 12.21
C GLU A 54 9.22 2.27 11.81
N ARG A 55 9.42 2.59 10.51
CA ARG A 55 9.21 3.94 9.96
C ARG A 55 7.77 4.39 10.14
N LEU A 56 6.81 3.50 9.88
CA LEU A 56 5.39 3.81 10.06
C LEU A 56 5.09 4.14 11.53
N GLU A 57 5.38 3.22 12.44
CA GLU A 57 4.98 3.33 13.85
C GLU A 57 5.67 4.49 14.57
N LYS A 58 6.96 4.70 14.32
CA LYS A 58 7.77 5.67 15.07
C LYS A 58 7.82 7.06 14.44
N ALA A 59 7.63 7.18 13.13
CA ALA A 59 7.77 8.46 12.43
C ALA A 59 6.50 8.87 11.68
N TYR A 60 6.09 8.11 10.65
CA TYR A 60 5.07 8.61 9.73
C TYR A 60 3.65 8.56 10.29
N TYR A 61 3.31 7.58 11.12
CA TYR A 61 2.02 7.51 11.80
C TYR A 61 1.80 8.71 12.75
N PRO A 62 2.71 9.03 13.70
CA PRO A 62 2.51 10.18 14.57
C PRO A 62 2.56 11.52 13.82
N LEU A 63 3.36 11.64 12.74
CA LEU A 63 3.35 12.82 11.87
C LEU A 63 2.03 12.97 11.13
N PHE A 64 1.54 11.89 10.54
CA PHE A 64 0.28 11.88 9.80
C PHE A 64 -0.88 12.24 10.72
N ARG A 65 -0.96 11.65 11.93
CA ARG A 65 -2.02 11.96 12.90
C ARG A 65 -2.06 13.43 13.30
N GLU A 66 -0.90 14.08 13.45
CA GLU A 66 -0.83 15.51 13.78
C GLU A 66 -1.27 16.40 12.61
N LEU A 67 -0.94 15.99 11.39
CA LEU A 67 -1.24 16.74 10.16
C LEU A 67 -2.69 16.53 9.66
N GLU A 68 -3.25 15.36 9.92
CA GLU A 68 -4.52 14.86 9.38
C GLU A 68 -5.70 15.85 9.49
N PRO A 69 -5.92 16.53 10.63
CA PRO A 69 -7.02 17.49 10.77
C PRO A 69 -6.93 18.63 9.74
N ASN A 70 -5.71 19.01 9.36
CA ASN A 70 -5.39 20.13 8.48
C ASN A 70 -4.97 19.68 7.07
N LEU A 71 -5.03 18.39 6.76
CA LEU A 71 -4.55 17.83 5.49
C LEU A 71 -5.27 18.48 4.30
N TYR A 72 -4.50 19.15 3.44
CA TYR A 72 -4.97 19.92 2.27
C TYR A 72 -5.94 21.08 2.57
N LYS A 73 -5.99 21.54 3.82
CA LYS A 73 -6.78 22.70 4.25
C LYS A 73 -5.90 23.93 4.44
N ASP A 74 -6.53 25.07 4.67
CA ASP A 74 -5.83 26.31 5.01
C ASP A 74 -5.25 26.20 6.42
N ILE A 75 -3.92 26.16 6.53
CA ILE A 75 -3.23 26.01 7.80
C ILE A 75 -2.93 27.38 8.42
N ASN A 76 -3.25 27.53 9.70
CA ASN A 76 -2.86 28.71 10.47
C ASN A 76 -1.43 28.55 11.02
N LEU A 77 -0.86 29.63 11.55
CA LEU A 77 0.51 29.63 12.04
C LEU A 77 0.70 28.72 13.28
N GLU A 78 -0.31 28.65 14.14
CA GLU A 78 -0.26 27.89 15.38
C GLU A 78 -0.23 26.38 15.11
N ASP A 79 -1.10 25.91 14.23
CA ASP A 79 -1.17 24.53 13.78
C ASP A 79 0.10 24.09 13.06
N TRP A 80 0.67 24.98 12.24
CA TRP A 80 1.98 24.72 11.62
C TRP A 80 3.08 24.58 12.65
N ASN A 81 3.13 25.48 13.64
CA ASN A 81 4.12 25.41 14.71
C ASN A 81 3.97 24.15 15.55
N ARG A 82 2.74 23.74 15.86
CA ARG A 82 2.45 22.48 16.57
C ARG A 82 2.97 21.27 15.79
N PHE A 83 2.64 21.20 14.50
CA PHE A 83 3.15 20.16 13.61
C PHE A 83 4.69 20.17 13.54
N ARG A 84 5.31 21.35 13.40
CA ARG A 84 6.76 21.49 13.33
C ARG A 84 7.47 21.03 14.60
N ILE A 85 6.94 21.39 15.77
CA ILE A 85 7.48 20.93 17.06
C ILE A 85 7.42 19.40 17.12
N LYS A 86 6.30 18.80 16.72
CA LYS A 86 6.14 17.35 16.65
C LYS A 86 7.15 16.73 15.67
N PHE A 87 7.31 17.34 14.50
CA PHE A 87 8.25 16.91 13.48
C PHE A 87 9.69 16.89 13.99
N ASN A 88 10.16 18.01 14.56
CA ASN A 88 11.52 18.11 15.10
C ASN A 88 11.76 17.13 16.26
N SER A 89 10.76 16.89 17.10
CA SER A 89 10.83 15.89 18.17
C SER A 89 11.02 14.47 17.64
N ILE A 90 10.36 14.11 16.54
CA ILE A 90 10.49 12.80 15.92
C ILE A 90 11.82 12.72 15.16
N ASP A 91 12.18 13.76 14.41
CA ASP A 91 13.40 13.80 13.61
C ASP A 91 14.67 13.65 14.46
N SER A 92 14.72 14.34 15.61
CA SER A 92 15.83 14.22 16.56
C SER A 92 15.92 12.84 17.22
N LYS A 93 14.79 12.16 17.45
CA LYS A 93 14.76 10.84 18.09
C LYS A 93 14.98 9.68 17.09
N HIS A 94 14.57 9.88 15.85
CA HIS A 94 14.45 8.84 14.83
C HIS A 94 14.99 9.31 13.47
N GLU A 95 16.19 9.89 13.49
CA GLU A 95 16.80 10.55 12.33
C GLU A 95 16.83 9.66 11.08
N LEU A 96 17.16 8.37 11.22
CA LEU A 96 17.25 7.46 10.08
C LEU A 96 15.88 7.01 9.52
N LEU A 97 14.79 7.29 10.21
CA LEU A 97 13.45 6.85 9.82
C LEU A 97 12.72 7.89 8.93
N ILE A 98 13.20 9.13 8.92
CA ILE A 98 12.66 10.24 8.12
C ILE A 98 13.49 10.43 6.86
N GLU A 99 12.83 10.59 5.72
CA GLU A 99 13.51 10.89 4.46
C GLU A 99 14.07 12.32 4.43
N PRO A 100 15.32 12.53 3.95
CA PRO A 100 15.93 13.86 3.88
C PRO A 100 15.07 14.88 3.11
N HIS A 101 14.44 14.44 2.02
CA HIS A 101 13.56 15.30 1.22
C HIS A 101 12.38 15.87 2.02
N LEU A 102 11.85 15.14 3.02
CA LEU A 102 10.80 15.66 3.88
C LEU A 102 11.33 16.79 4.79
N ARG A 103 12.56 16.66 5.31
CA ARG A 103 13.21 17.72 6.12
C ARG A 103 13.35 19.00 5.33
N ASP A 104 13.85 18.91 4.10
CA ASP A 104 14.03 20.05 3.23
C ASP A 104 12.69 20.76 2.97
N MET A 105 11.65 19.99 2.68
CA MET A 105 10.33 20.54 2.41
C MET A 105 9.69 21.16 3.64
N VAL A 106 9.86 20.58 4.84
CA VAL A 106 9.41 21.20 6.10
C VAL A 106 10.16 22.51 6.35
N ASN A 107 11.49 22.54 6.17
CA ASN A 107 12.30 23.74 6.37
C ASN A 107 11.96 24.86 5.38
N ILE A 108 11.74 24.54 4.11
CA ILE A 108 11.30 25.51 3.09
C ILE A 108 9.91 26.03 3.46
N THR A 109 9.00 25.14 3.81
CA THR A 109 7.62 25.52 4.18
C THR A 109 7.61 26.40 5.43
N ASP A 110 8.47 26.14 6.41
CA ASP A 110 8.61 26.98 7.60
C ASP A 110 9.02 28.41 7.27
N LYS A 111 10.01 28.58 6.38
CA LYS A 111 10.43 29.91 5.90
C LYS A 111 9.28 30.64 5.20
N VAL A 112 8.49 29.91 4.39
CA VAL A 112 7.37 30.49 3.64
C VAL A 112 6.21 30.86 4.56
N ILE A 113 5.89 30.04 5.55
CA ILE A 113 4.77 30.27 6.47
C ILE A 113 5.08 31.40 7.45
N ASN A 114 6.29 31.43 8.01
CA ASN A 114 6.75 32.48 8.94
C ASN A 114 7.13 33.79 8.23
N GLY A 115 7.42 33.74 6.93
CA GLY A 115 7.77 34.92 6.14
C GLY A 115 6.58 35.76 5.70
N LYS A 116 6.86 36.91 5.08
CA LYS A 116 5.86 37.82 4.49
C LYS A 116 5.41 37.34 3.10
N HIS A 117 5.06 36.05 2.97
CA HIS A 117 4.59 35.48 1.71
C HIS A 117 3.07 35.57 1.55
N LEU A 118 2.61 35.55 0.31
CA LEU A 118 1.19 35.52 -0.01
C LEU A 118 0.56 34.23 0.52
N LYS A 119 -0.71 34.31 0.94
CA LYS A 119 -1.48 33.16 1.43
C LYS A 119 -1.45 31.97 0.45
N LYS A 120 -1.53 32.26 -0.86
CA LYS A 120 -1.47 31.24 -1.92
C LYS A 120 -0.16 30.44 -1.89
N ASP A 121 0.96 31.09 -1.63
CA ASP A 121 2.27 30.44 -1.59
C ASP A 121 2.42 29.58 -0.34
N ARG A 122 1.89 30.04 0.80
CA ARG A 122 1.84 29.24 2.04
C ARG A 122 1.06 27.94 1.83
N ILE A 123 -0.15 28.04 1.28
CA ILE A 123 -0.99 26.87 0.98
C ILE A 123 -0.28 25.92 0.01
N LYS A 124 0.37 26.46 -1.03
CA LYS A 124 1.10 25.65 -2.01
C LYS A 124 2.22 24.83 -1.36
N HIS A 125 3.03 25.44 -0.50
CA HIS A 125 4.14 24.74 0.16
C HIS A 125 3.64 23.75 1.22
N PHE A 126 2.63 24.14 1.99
CA PHE A 126 1.99 23.24 2.94
C PHE A 126 1.39 21.99 2.27
N ASN A 127 0.74 22.16 1.10
CA ASN A 127 0.21 21.05 0.31
C ASN A 127 1.30 20.10 -0.21
N ILE A 128 2.55 20.59 -0.39
CA ILE A 128 3.68 19.72 -0.75
C ILE A 128 4.05 18.81 0.43
N VAL A 129 4.12 19.37 1.65
CA VAL A 129 4.38 18.59 2.87
C VAL A 129 3.26 17.56 3.10
N CYS A 130 2.00 17.98 2.98
CA CYS A 130 0.83 17.09 3.05
C CYS A 130 0.97 15.90 2.10
N ARG A 131 1.31 16.17 0.84
CA ARG A 131 1.47 15.13 -0.18
C ARG A 131 2.57 14.13 0.14
N ILE A 132 3.70 14.58 0.67
CA ILE A 132 4.82 13.70 1.00
C ILE A 132 4.42 12.78 2.16
N ILE A 133 3.89 13.36 3.23
CA ILE A 133 3.51 12.60 4.44
C ILE A 133 2.38 11.62 4.13
N GLU A 134 1.33 12.05 3.41
CA GLU A 134 0.26 11.15 2.96
C GLU A 134 0.79 9.99 2.11
N LYS A 135 1.62 10.29 1.10
CA LYS A 135 2.14 9.28 0.18
C LYS A 135 2.97 8.24 0.93
N ASP A 136 3.88 8.70 1.78
CA ASP A 136 4.77 7.82 2.53
C ASP A 136 3.99 7.03 3.58
N TYR A 137 3.01 7.66 4.25
CA TYR A 137 2.11 6.98 5.18
C TYR A 137 1.36 5.82 4.49
N ASP A 138 0.67 6.09 3.37
CA ASP A 138 -0.11 5.08 2.67
C ASP A 138 0.78 3.99 2.02
N LEU A 139 2.00 4.34 1.61
CA LEU A 139 3.01 3.39 1.15
C LEU A 139 3.47 2.47 2.29
N LEU A 140 3.85 3.05 3.43
CA LEU A 140 4.35 2.31 4.58
C LEU A 140 3.25 1.43 5.21
N CYS A 141 2.00 1.89 5.25
CA CYS A 141 0.85 1.05 5.61
C CYS A 141 0.73 -0.15 4.67
N SER A 142 0.90 0.07 3.35
CA SER A 142 0.92 -1.03 2.36
C SER A 142 1.98 -2.06 2.63
N LEU A 143 3.22 -1.59 2.86
CA LEU A 143 4.37 -2.46 3.07
C LEU A 143 4.26 -3.20 4.40
N SER A 144 3.69 -2.56 5.41
CA SER A 144 3.55 -3.13 6.75
C SER A 144 2.29 -3.97 6.94
N HIS A 145 1.49 -4.16 5.88
CA HIS A 145 0.19 -4.85 5.93
C HIS A 145 -0.78 -4.22 6.95
N MET A 146 -0.70 -2.90 7.11
CA MET A 146 -1.59 -2.11 7.96
C MET A 146 -2.75 -1.52 7.13
N PRO A 147 -3.93 -1.31 7.74
CA PRO A 147 -5.06 -0.70 7.05
C PRO A 147 -4.72 0.72 6.58
N LYS A 148 -5.05 1.02 5.32
CA LYS A 148 -4.97 2.37 4.76
C LYS A 148 -6.31 3.09 4.94
N ARG A 149 -6.28 4.42 4.81
CA ARG A 149 -7.50 5.22 4.74
C ARG A 149 -8.30 4.81 3.50
N ASN A 150 -9.59 4.56 3.68
CA ASN A 150 -10.46 4.24 2.56
C ASN A 150 -10.91 5.53 1.85
N LEU A 151 -11.41 5.40 0.61
CA LEU A 151 -11.83 6.55 -0.18
C LEU A 151 -13.04 7.29 0.43
N TYR A 152 -13.91 6.56 1.14
CA TYR A 152 -15.05 7.15 1.83
C TYR A 152 -14.60 8.13 2.93
N TYR A 153 -13.64 7.72 3.76
CA TYR A 153 -13.02 8.53 4.80
C TYR A 153 -12.38 9.80 4.24
N ILE A 154 -11.68 9.69 3.11
CA ILE A 154 -11.06 10.83 2.43
C ILE A 154 -12.12 11.85 1.98
N ILE A 155 -13.26 11.36 1.46
CA ILE A 155 -14.38 12.20 1.04
C ILE A 155 -15.02 12.89 2.23
N ASP A 156 -15.34 12.14 3.29
CA ASP A 156 -16.00 12.64 4.48
C ASP A 156 -15.18 13.74 5.17
N ASN A 157 -13.86 13.55 5.25
CA ASN A 157 -12.93 14.51 5.84
C ASN A 157 -12.49 15.63 4.88
N LYS A 158 -13.00 15.64 3.64
CA LYS A 158 -12.68 16.63 2.58
C LYS A 158 -11.18 16.75 2.28
N GLN A 159 -10.45 15.63 2.34
CA GLN A 159 -8.99 15.58 2.17
C GLN A 159 -8.62 15.55 0.68
N PHE A 160 -8.90 16.62 -0.05
CA PHE A 160 -8.68 16.68 -1.50
C PHE A 160 -7.50 17.58 -1.87
N ARG A 161 -6.49 16.99 -2.52
CA ARG A 161 -5.35 17.75 -3.05
C ARG A 161 -5.74 18.76 -4.13
N SER A 162 -6.76 18.44 -4.93
CA SER A 162 -7.23 19.28 -6.03
C SER A 162 -8.65 18.90 -6.46
N ILE A 163 -9.32 19.80 -7.19
CA ILE A 163 -10.67 19.55 -7.74
C ILE A 163 -10.70 18.31 -8.64
N PRO A 164 -9.76 18.11 -9.61
CA PRO A 164 -9.73 16.88 -10.40
C PRO A 164 -9.56 15.62 -9.55
N HIS A 165 -8.75 15.69 -8.49
CA HIS A 165 -8.58 14.56 -7.58
C HIS A 165 -9.89 14.25 -6.85
N ALA A 166 -10.62 15.26 -6.39
CA ALA A 166 -11.92 15.08 -5.75
C ALA A 166 -12.92 14.37 -6.67
N ILE A 167 -13.05 14.84 -7.91
CA ILE A 167 -13.94 14.24 -8.92
C ILE A 167 -13.59 12.76 -9.14
N PHE A 168 -12.31 12.45 -9.32
CA PHE A 168 -11.86 11.09 -9.54
C PHE A 168 -12.09 10.17 -8.33
N THR A 169 -11.89 10.68 -7.12
CA THR A 169 -12.14 9.93 -5.88
C THR A 169 -13.62 9.63 -5.70
N ILE A 170 -14.50 10.61 -5.94
CA ILE A 170 -15.95 10.43 -5.91
C ILE A 170 -16.41 9.43 -6.98
N LEU A 171 -15.91 9.55 -8.21
CA LEU A 171 -16.23 8.62 -9.29
C LEU A 171 -15.80 7.17 -8.96
N LYS A 172 -14.67 6.98 -8.30
CA LYS A 172 -14.24 5.64 -7.86
C LYS A 172 -15.16 5.04 -6.82
N VAL A 173 -15.67 5.85 -5.89
CA VAL A 173 -16.55 5.38 -4.81
C VAL A 173 -17.96 5.11 -5.31
N PHE A 174 -18.53 6.02 -6.12
CA PHE A 174 -19.93 5.96 -6.52
C PHE A 174 -20.13 5.51 -7.98
N GLY A 175 -19.24 5.89 -8.89
CA GLY A 175 -19.36 5.61 -10.32
C GLY A 175 -19.05 4.16 -10.72
N MET A 176 -18.02 3.55 -10.14
CA MET A 176 -17.67 2.15 -10.41
C MET A 176 -18.79 1.15 -10.04
N PRO A 177 -19.44 1.27 -8.86
CA PRO A 177 -20.60 0.45 -8.53
C PRO A 177 -21.78 0.68 -9.48
N LEU A 178 -22.08 1.93 -9.84
CA LEU A 178 -23.18 2.27 -10.76
C LEU A 178 -22.97 1.66 -12.16
N LEU A 179 -21.75 1.72 -12.69
CA LEU A 179 -21.42 1.07 -13.96
C LEU A 179 -21.54 -0.46 -13.88
N PHE A 180 -21.15 -1.05 -12.76
CA PHE A 180 -21.32 -2.49 -12.52
C PHE A 180 -22.81 -2.89 -12.48
N PHE A 181 -23.65 -2.13 -11.76
CA PHE A 181 -25.10 -2.35 -11.73
C PHE A 181 -25.74 -2.19 -13.12
N PHE A 182 -25.33 -1.19 -13.89
CA PHE A 182 -25.84 -0.97 -15.24
C PHE A 182 -25.45 -2.11 -16.18
N PHE A 183 -24.21 -2.61 -16.10
CA PHE A 183 -23.73 -3.74 -16.89
C PHE A 183 -24.39 -5.07 -16.49
N ALA A 184 -24.63 -5.26 -15.19
CA ALA A 184 -25.37 -6.41 -14.69
C ALA A 184 -26.84 -6.39 -15.17
N ALA A 185 -27.49 -5.22 -15.14
CA ALA A 185 -28.86 -5.06 -15.64
C ALA A 185 -28.96 -5.38 -17.13
N THR A 186 -28.06 -4.86 -17.97
CA THR A 186 -28.08 -5.13 -19.42
C THR A 186 -27.77 -6.59 -19.77
N LEU A 187 -26.97 -7.30 -18.96
CA LEU A 187 -26.77 -8.75 -19.10
C LEU A 187 -28.03 -9.54 -18.74
N VAL A 188 -28.72 -9.20 -17.65
CA VAL A 188 -29.97 -9.87 -17.25
C VAL A 188 -31.06 -9.67 -18.31
N PHE A 189 -31.23 -8.45 -18.83
CA PHE A 189 -32.19 -8.16 -19.90
C PHE A 189 -31.87 -8.85 -21.24
N LYS A 190 -30.66 -9.36 -21.43
CA LYS A 190 -30.26 -10.07 -22.66
C LYS A 190 -30.40 -11.60 -22.54
N ILE A 191 -30.55 -12.11 -21.33
CA ILE A 191 -30.72 -13.54 -21.01
C ILE A 191 -32.20 -13.89 -20.80
N THR A 192 -33.06 -12.88 -20.56
CA THR A 192 -34.52 -13.02 -20.45
C THR A 192 -35.17 -12.68 -21.79
#